data_AF-A0A8S1QMT0-F1
#
_entry.id   AF-A0A8S1QMT0-F1
#
_cell.length_a   1.000
_cell.length_b   1.000
_cell.length_c   1.000
_cell.angle_alpha   90.00
_cell.angle_beta   90.00
_cell.angle_gamma   90.00
#
_symmetry.space_group_name_H-M   'P 1'
#
loop_
_entity.id
_entity.type
_entity.pdbx_description
1 polymer ?
#
loop_
_entity_poly.entity_id
_entity_poly.type
_entity_poly.pdbx_seq_one_letter_code
_entity_poly.pdbx_strand_id
1 'polypeptide(L)'
;MKLLLFFFLLGLSDFSPLPASDANAKFSQNDLYVLREKSIIRGHYKDVASQFNGALLSSARTTWYWEQGADNSPLRNLLYHYPEPVKQGHVVAELGESMIVQFLQAYEINTVRFWMWDGDTRQTDIQVFTIAKDGQTEKIIFDGIAQPTIIVAKFSDQLASGLRFYNRGGNNLDPKYMSIIKIQAFYAF
;
A
#
# COMPACT_ATOMS: atom_id res chain seq x y z
N MET A 1 -34.37 -39.86 -34.14
CA MET A 1 -33.48 -38.98 -34.93
C MET A 1 -33.27 -37.69 -34.14
N LYS A 2 -32.02 -37.24 -33.97
CA LYS A 2 -31.57 -35.97 -33.31
C LYS A 2 -31.31 -35.94 -31.79
N LEU A 3 -30.75 -36.99 -31.17
CA LEU A 3 -30.13 -36.84 -29.83
C LEU A 3 -28.74 -37.48 -29.67
N LEU A 4 -28.16 -38.04 -30.73
CA LEU A 4 -26.88 -38.74 -30.68
C LEU A 4 -25.73 -38.02 -31.40
N LEU A 5 -25.94 -36.77 -31.83
CA LEU A 5 -24.95 -36.01 -32.62
C LEU A 5 -24.26 -34.86 -31.85
N PHE A 6 -24.57 -34.68 -30.57
CA PHE A 6 -23.99 -33.57 -29.78
C PHE A 6 -22.72 -33.95 -29.01
N PHE A 7 -22.47 -35.25 -28.80
CA PHE A 7 -21.26 -35.72 -28.11
C PHE A 7 -20.05 -35.93 -29.02
N PHE A 8 -20.20 -35.79 -30.35
CA PHE A 8 -19.09 -35.91 -31.30
C PHE A 8 -18.48 -34.57 -31.75
N LEU A 9 -19.04 -33.43 -31.31
CA LEU A 9 -18.59 -32.09 -31.70
C LEU A 9 -17.82 -31.33 -30.59
N LEU A 10 -17.67 -31.93 -29.40
CA LEU A 10 -16.85 -31.37 -28.31
C LEU A 10 -15.45 -32.03 -28.22
N GLY A 11 -15.07 -32.83 -29.22
CA GLY A 11 -13.85 -33.64 -29.21
C GLY A 11 -12.58 -32.98 -29.75
N LEU A 12 -12.59 -31.69 -30.15
CA LEU A 12 -11.43 -31.03 -30.77
C LEU A 12 -11.33 -29.53 -30.42
N SER A 13 -11.55 -29.15 -29.16
CA SER A 13 -10.91 -27.92 -28.69
C SER A 13 -9.51 -28.30 -28.24
N ASP A 14 -8.53 -27.96 -29.08
CA ASP A 14 -7.11 -28.05 -28.80
C ASP A 14 -6.79 -27.58 -27.38
N PHE A 15 -6.73 -28.54 -26.44
CA PHE A 15 -5.88 -28.42 -25.26
C PHE A 15 -4.44 -28.48 -25.78
N SER A 16 -4.02 -27.40 -26.46
CA SER A 16 -2.62 -27.06 -26.48
C SER A 16 -2.26 -26.87 -25.01
N PRO A 17 -1.39 -27.72 -24.43
CA PRO A 17 -0.87 -27.41 -23.12
C PRO A 17 -0.26 -26.01 -23.25
N LEU A 18 -0.78 -25.05 -22.48
CA LEU A 18 -0.06 -23.80 -22.24
C LEU A 18 1.38 -24.21 -21.99
N PRO A 19 2.37 -23.65 -22.71
CA PRO A 19 3.75 -24.08 -22.56
C PRO A 19 4.04 -24.06 -21.07
N ALA A 20 4.30 -25.23 -20.50
CA ALA A 20 4.69 -25.35 -19.11
C ALA A 20 5.84 -24.36 -18.96
N SER A 21 5.65 -23.31 -18.14
CA SER A 21 6.72 -22.36 -17.89
C SER A 21 7.89 -23.21 -17.43
N ASP A 22 8.94 -23.26 -18.25
CA ASP A 22 10.01 -24.22 -18.06
C ASP A 22 10.61 -23.97 -16.67
N ALA A 23 10.23 -24.80 -15.69
CA ALA A 23 10.69 -24.68 -14.32
C ALA A 23 12.21 -24.95 -14.23
N ASN A 24 12.83 -25.35 -15.36
CA ASN A 24 14.26 -25.53 -15.54
C ASN A 24 14.90 -24.44 -16.43
N ALA A 25 14.20 -23.33 -16.73
CA ALA A 25 14.81 -22.19 -17.40
C ALA A 25 16.03 -21.74 -16.58
N LYS A 26 17.22 -22.08 -17.07
CA LYS A 26 18.49 -21.68 -16.45
C LYS A 26 18.65 -20.18 -16.66
N PHE A 27 18.32 -19.39 -15.64
CA PHE A 27 18.63 -17.96 -15.63
C PHE A 27 20.12 -17.77 -15.92
N SER A 28 20.45 -16.90 -16.88
CA SER A 28 21.83 -16.50 -17.09
C SER A 28 22.32 -15.69 -15.87
N GLN A 29 23.63 -15.60 -15.67
CA GLN A 29 24.18 -14.71 -14.63
C GLN A 29 23.73 -13.26 -14.82
N ASN A 30 23.54 -12.83 -16.06
CA ASN A 30 23.03 -11.50 -16.37
C ASN A 30 21.57 -11.32 -15.93
N ASP A 31 20.71 -12.33 -16.14
CA ASP A 31 19.32 -12.28 -15.68
C ASP A 31 19.23 -12.20 -14.15
N LEU A 32 20.05 -13.00 -13.46
CA LEU A 32 20.14 -12.95 -12.00
C LEU A 32 20.65 -11.58 -11.50
N TYR A 33 21.61 -10.98 -12.19
CA TYR A 33 22.10 -9.64 -11.89
C TYR A 33 21.00 -8.59 -12.06
N VAL A 34 20.27 -8.61 -13.18
CA VAL A 34 19.16 -7.68 -13.44
C VAL A 34 18.05 -7.85 -12.41
N LEU A 35 17.71 -9.09 -12.03
CA LEU A 35 16.72 -9.36 -10.98
C LEU A 35 17.18 -8.83 -9.62
N ARG A 36 18.47 -8.96 -9.30
CA ARG A 36 19.04 -8.43 -8.07
C ARG A 36 18.96 -6.92 -8.01
N GLU A 37 19.39 -6.23 -9.07
CA GLU A 37 19.34 -4.77 -9.15
C GLU A 37 17.89 -4.26 -9.06
N LYS A 38 16.96 -4.90 -9.78
CA LYS A 38 15.52 -4.61 -9.67
C LYS A 38 15.00 -4.82 -8.25
N SER A 39 15.43 -5.88 -7.57
CA SER A 39 15.00 -6.13 -6.20
C SER A 39 15.41 -5.01 -5.23
N ILE A 40 16.58 -4.39 -5.42
CA ILE A 40 17.07 -3.30 -4.56
C ILE A 40 16.18 -2.07 -4.72
N ILE A 41 15.93 -1.64 -5.97
CA ILE A 41 15.05 -0.49 -6.22
C ILE A 41 13.61 -0.77 -5.83
N ARG A 42 13.18 -2.04 -5.75
CA ARG A 42 11.86 -2.45 -5.25
C ARG A 42 11.83 -2.69 -3.74
N GLY A 43 12.86 -2.26 -3.01
CA GLY A 43 12.92 -2.38 -1.55
C GLY A 43 12.94 -3.84 -1.07
N HIS A 44 13.52 -4.73 -1.87
CA HIS A 44 13.47 -6.19 -1.69
C HIS A 44 12.04 -6.74 -1.51
N TYR A 45 11.06 -6.11 -2.15
CA TYR A 45 9.64 -6.48 -2.06
C TYR A 45 9.07 -6.37 -0.64
N LYS A 46 9.69 -5.55 0.21
CA LYS A 46 9.24 -5.28 1.58
C LYS A 46 8.51 -3.93 1.66
N ASP A 47 7.86 -3.71 2.81
CA ASP A 47 7.18 -2.46 3.13
C ASP A 47 8.17 -1.28 3.26
N VAL A 48 8.39 -0.52 2.20
CA VAL A 48 9.31 0.63 2.18
C VAL A 48 8.77 1.84 2.93
N ALA A 49 7.49 1.85 3.31
CA ALA A 49 6.90 2.86 4.16
C ALA A 49 7.11 2.57 5.66
N SER A 50 7.73 1.44 6.02
CA SER A 50 8.01 1.10 7.41
C SER A 50 9.14 1.95 7.99
N GLN A 51 8.96 2.42 9.23
CA GLN A 51 10.03 3.05 10.02
C GLN A 51 11.24 2.13 10.21
N PHE A 52 11.04 0.82 10.30
CA PHE A 52 12.12 -0.15 10.38
C PHE A 52 12.98 -0.17 9.11
N ASN A 53 12.40 0.20 7.97
CA ASN A 53 13.09 0.34 6.69
C ASN A 53 13.54 1.80 6.42
N GLY A 54 13.53 2.66 7.44
CA GLY A 54 14.06 4.02 7.37
C GLY A 54 13.06 5.07 6.87
N ALA A 55 11.79 4.72 6.69
CA ALA A 55 10.77 5.71 6.35
C ALA A 55 10.48 6.65 7.52
N LEU A 56 10.11 7.88 7.19
CA LEU A 56 9.81 8.94 8.14
C LEU A 56 8.48 9.58 7.82
N LEU A 57 7.73 9.97 8.85
CA LEU A 57 6.56 10.80 8.68
C LEU A 57 6.98 12.27 8.77
N SER A 58 7.12 12.94 7.62
CA SER A 58 7.60 14.34 7.60
C SER A 58 6.58 15.32 8.16
N SER A 59 5.29 14.96 8.13
CA SER A 59 4.20 15.71 8.77
C SER A 59 4.03 15.39 10.26
N ALA A 60 4.94 14.63 10.90
CA ALA A 60 4.76 14.18 12.28
C ALA A 60 4.54 15.31 13.30
N ARG A 61 5.05 16.52 13.02
CA ARG A 61 4.86 17.70 13.89
C ARG A 61 3.45 18.30 13.82
N THR A 62 2.70 18.01 12.78
CA THR A 62 1.34 18.52 12.55
C THR A 62 0.27 17.43 12.64
N THR A 63 0.67 16.16 12.69
CA THR A 63 -0.21 15.01 12.93
C THR A 63 -0.55 14.91 14.42
N TRP A 64 -1.84 14.81 14.74
CA TRP A 64 -2.29 14.53 16.11
C TRP A 64 -2.32 13.02 16.37
N TYR A 65 -1.90 12.61 17.57
CA TYR A 65 -1.83 11.23 18.03
C TYR A 65 -2.59 11.07 19.34
N TRP A 66 -3.56 10.16 19.40
CA TRP A 66 -4.41 9.99 20.59
C TRP A 66 -3.66 9.56 21.87
N GLU A 67 -2.39 9.14 21.79
CA GLU A 67 -1.53 8.79 22.93
C GLU A 67 -0.07 9.22 22.70
N GLN A 68 0.57 9.80 23.73
CA GLN A 68 1.98 10.22 23.69
C GLN A 68 2.91 9.03 24.00
N GLY A 69 3.08 8.12 23.03
CA GLY A 69 3.98 6.97 23.14
C GLY A 69 4.99 6.92 22.00
N ALA A 70 6.13 6.25 22.22
CA ALA A 70 7.21 6.12 21.24
C ALA A 70 6.84 5.32 19.96
N ASP A 71 5.68 4.65 19.95
CA ASP A 71 5.22 3.79 18.85
C ASP A 71 3.84 4.22 18.29
N ASN A 72 3.64 5.54 18.15
CA ASN A 72 2.36 6.11 17.70
C ASN A 72 2.23 6.29 16.17
N SER A 73 3.27 5.95 15.42
CA SER A 73 3.34 6.20 13.99
C SER A 73 2.51 5.19 13.19
N PRO A 74 1.81 5.61 12.11
CA PRO A 74 1.18 4.68 11.17
C PRO A 74 2.21 3.88 10.36
N LEU A 75 3.51 4.16 10.50
CA LEU A 75 4.61 3.49 9.80
C LEU A 75 5.22 2.32 10.59
N ARG A 76 4.72 2.06 11.80
CA ARG A 76 5.21 0.98 12.67
C ARG A 76 4.95 -0.42 12.10
N ASN A 77 5.68 -1.41 12.60
CA ASN A 77 5.49 -2.81 12.20
C ASN A 77 4.36 -3.50 12.98
N LEU A 78 4.09 -3.08 14.21
CA LEU A 78 3.10 -3.69 15.10
C LEU A 78 1.84 -2.82 15.16
N LEU A 79 0.70 -3.37 14.72
CA LEU A 79 -0.57 -2.63 14.73
C LEU A 79 -1.14 -2.44 16.14
N TYR A 80 -0.92 -3.41 17.03
CA TYR A 80 -1.52 -3.51 18.36
C TYR A 80 -0.46 -3.42 19.47
N HIS A 81 0.24 -2.30 19.57
CA HIS A 81 1.21 -2.10 20.65
C HIS A 81 0.84 -0.87 21.47
N TYR A 82 0.40 -1.12 22.69
CA TYR A 82 0.32 -0.14 23.75
C TYR A 82 1.45 -0.43 24.72
N PRO A 83 2.21 0.58 25.16
CA PRO A 83 3.22 0.40 26.20
C PRO A 83 2.61 0.13 27.59
N GLU A 84 1.28 0.24 27.75
CA GLU A 84 0.59 -0.12 28.99
C GLU A 84 0.12 -1.59 28.99
N PRO A 85 0.38 -2.35 30.08
CA PRO A 85 0.09 -3.79 30.15
C PRO A 85 -1.41 -4.16 30.18
N VAL A 86 -2.32 -3.19 30.26
CA VAL A 86 -3.76 -3.44 30.53
C VAL A 86 -4.67 -3.17 29.33
N LYS A 87 -4.18 -2.52 28.26
CA LYS A 87 -4.99 -2.20 27.08
C LYS A 87 -4.28 -2.65 25.81
N GLN A 88 -4.85 -3.62 25.10
CA GLN A 88 -4.48 -3.86 23.70
C GLN A 88 -5.28 -2.88 22.84
N GLY A 89 -4.62 -2.20 21.90
CA GLY A 89 -5.29 -1.25 21.03
C GLY A 89 -4.36 -0.70 19.95
N HIS A 90 -4.91 0.20 19.13
CA HIS A 90 -4.16 0.88 18.08
C HIS A 90 -3.81 2.29 18.52
N VAL A 91 -2.62 2.75 18.12
CA VAL A 91 -2.35 4.18 18.14
C VAL A 91 -2.89 4.80 16.85
N VAL A 92 -3.58 5.91 17.06
CA VAL A 92 -4.45 6.60 16.13
C VAL A 92 -3.71 7.85 15.66
N ALA A 93 -3.37 7.92 14.36
CA ALA A 93 -2.78 9.11 13.75
C ALA A 93 -3.86 9.81 12.92
N GLU A 94 -4.33 10.96 13.40
CA GLU A 94 -5.42 11.68 12.75
C GLU A 94 -4.97 12.23 11.39
N LEU A 95 -5.75 11.94 10.36
CA LEU A 95 -5.59 12.56 9.05
C LEU A 95 -6.24 13.95 9.09
N GLY A 96 -5.43 14.95 9.45
CA GLY A 96 -5.78 16.38 9.35
C GLY A 96 -5.92 16.81 7.88
N GLU A 97 -5.24 17.87 7.46
CA GLU A 97 -5.24 18.28 6.05
C GLU A 97 -4.39 17.36 5.16
N SER A 98 -3.16 17.05 5.61
CA SER A 98 -2.28 16.14 4.89
C SER A 98 -1.35 15.37 5.82
N MET A 99 -0.97 14.18 5.36
CA MET A 99 0.03 13.33 5.98
C MET A 99 1.05 12.92 4.91
N ILE A 100 2.33 13.18 5.16
CA ILE A 100 3.40 12.93 4.18
C ILE A 100 4.38 11.90 4.75
N VAL A 101 4.58 10.83 3.99
CA VAL A 101 5.53 9.75 4.27
C VAL A 101 6.71 9.90 3.32
N GLN A 102 7.92 10.00 3.86
CA GLN A 102 9.16 10.00 3.11
C GLN A 102 9.83 8.64 3.23
N PHE A 103 10.27 8.07 2.11
CA PHE A 103 11.05 6.85 2.10
C PHE A 103 12.54 7.14 2.30
N LEU A 104 13.32 6.12 2.66
CA LEU A 104 14.77 6.24 2.82
C LEU A 104 15.48 6.65 1.52
N GLN A 105 14.98 6.14 0.40
CA GLN A 105 15.41 6.47 -0.95
C GLN A 105 14.22 6.34 -1.90
N ALA A 106 14.40 6.67 -3.17
CA ALA A 106 13.36 6.37 -4.16
C ALA A 106 13.26 4.86 -4.42
N TYR A 107 12.04 4.33 -4.38
CA TYR A 107 11.73 2.93 -4.63
C TYR A 107 10.72 2.79 -5.78
N GLU A 108 10.89 1.75 -6.59
CA GLU A 108 9.90 1.30 -7.56
C GLU A 108 8.78 0.55 -6.81
N ILE A 109 7.59 1.15 -6.73
CA ILE A 109 6.41 0.60 -6.05
C ILE A 109 5.19 0.62 -6.99
N ASN A 110 4.22 -0.23 -6.70
CA ASN A 110 2.97 -0.30 -7.46
C ASN A 110 1.73 -0.58 -6.58
N THR A 111 1.95 -0.74 -5.28
CA THR A 111 0.90 -1.03 -4.31
C THR A 111 1.11 -0.18 -3.07
N VAL A 112 0.05 0.51 -2.66
CA VAL A 112 -0.03 1.16 -1.35
C VAL A 112 -1.24 0.58 -0.62
N ARG A 113 -1.00 0.13 0.61
CA ARG A 113 -2.05 -0.39 1.49
C ARG A 113 -2.09 0.50 2.73
N PHE A 114 -3.27 0.94 3.09
CA PHE A 114 -3.45 1.75 4.29
C PHE A 114 -4.71 1.33 5.03
N TRP A 115 -4.67 1.44 6.34
CA TRP A 115 -5.77 1.06 7.21
C TRP A 115 -6.32 2.31 7.89
N MET A 116 -7.56 2.63 7.50
CA MET A 116 -8.35 3.67 8.11
C MET A 116 -9.14 3.09 9.29
N TRP A 117 -9.18 3.82 10.40
CA TRP A 117 -9.87 3.38 11.60
C TRP A 117 -10.63 4.55 12.23
N ASP A 118 -11.80 4.21 12.75
CA ASP A 118 -12.58 5.07 13.63
C ASP A 118 -13.45 4.22 14.57
N GLY A 119 -13.98 4.85 15.62
CA GLY A 119 -14.94 4.23 16.54
C GLY A 119 -16.37 4.18 16.01
N ASP A 120 -16.62 4.75 14.82
CA ASP A 120 -17.92 4.82 14.16
C ASP A 120 -17.80 4.52 12.65
N THR A 121 -18.86 4.78 11.88
CA THR A 121 -18.94 4.50 10.44
C THR A 121 -18.60 5.72 9.56
N ARG A 122 -17.84 6.71 10.06
CA ARG A 122 -17.52 7.90 9.27
C ARG A 122 -16.70 7.61 8.03
N GLN A 123 -16.87 8.45 7.02
CA GLN A 123 -16.26 8.30 5.72
C GLN A 123 -15.57 9.60 5.31
N THR A 124 -14.30 9.53 4.93
CA THR A 124 -13.47 10.70 4.58
C THR A 124 -13.21 10.73 3.09
N ASP A 125 -13.35 11.89 2.46
CA ASP A 125 -12.90 12.07 1.09
C ASP A 125 -11.38 12.27 1.05
N ILE A 126 -10.66 11.34 0.44
CA ILE A 126 -9.20 11.35 0.43
C ILE A 126 -8.62 11.19 -0.96
N GLN A 127 -7.45 11.78 -1.14
CA GLN A 127 -6.56 11.49 -2.26
C GLN A 127 -5.23 10.97 -1.72
N VAL A 128 -4.67 9.96 -2.39
CA VAL A 128 -3.33 9.47 -2.11
C VAL A 128 -2.47 9.67 -3.34
N PHE A 129 -1.30 10.26 -3.13
CA PHE A 129 -0.33 10.56 -4.17
C PHE A 129 0.96 9.80 -3.90
N THR A 130 1.61 9.35 -4.98
CA THR A 130 3.06 9.10 -4.96
C THR A 130 3.78 10.42 -5.19
N ILE A 131 4.92 10.60 -4.50
CA ILE A 131 5.85 11.71 -4.72
C ILE A 131 7.02 11.14 -5.51
N ALA A 132 7.37 11.73 -6.65
CA ALA A 132 8.43 11.25 -7.52
C ALA A 132 9.83 11.46 -6.90
N LYS A 133 10.87 10.92 -7.55
CA LYS A 133 12.27 11.04 -7.09
C LYS A 133 12.75 12.49 -6.92
N ASP A 134 12.18 13.43 -7.65
CA ASP A 134 12.50 14.85 -7.55
C ASP A 134 11.94 15.52 -6.27
N GLY A 135 11.09 14.81 -5.52
CA GLY A 135 10.46 15.30 -4.30
C GLY A 135 9.34 16.33 -4.52
N GLN A 136 8.95 16.60 -5.77
CA GLN A 136 8.01 17.67 -6.12
C GLN A 136 6.85 17.18 -7.00
N THR A 137 7.13 16.29 -7.95
CA THR A 137 6.10 15.80 -8.86
C THR A 137 5.23 14.78 -8.14
N GLU A 138 3.92 15.02 -8.12
CA GLU A 138 2.95 14.12 -7.51
C GLU A 138 2.06 13.45 -8.54
N LYS A 139 1.76 12.17 -8.34
CA LYS A 139 0.79 11.43 -9.16
C LYS A 139 -0.24 10.76 -8.27
N ILE A 140 -1.51 10.99 -8.59
CA ILE A 140 -2.61 10.39 -7.85
C ILE A 140 -2.65 8.87 -8.08
N ILE A 141 -2.78 8.11 -7.00
CA ILE A 141 -2.89 6.64 -7.00
C ILE A 141 -4.18 6.14 -6.34
N PHE A 142 -4.86 7.01 -5.59
CA PHE A 142 -6.19 6.77 -5.05
C PHE A 142 -6.95 8.10 -4.97
N ASP A 143 -8.21 8.09 -5.35
CA ASP A 143 -9.12 9.22 -5.29
C ASP A 143 -10.51 8.70 -4.92
N GLY A 144 -11.00 9.06 -3.73
CA GLY A 144 -12.36 8.74 -3.35
C GLY A 144 -12.60 8.64 -1.85
N ILE A 145 -13.74 8.05 -1.52
CA ILE A 145 -14.25 7.97 -0.16
C ILE A 145 -13.64 6.77 0.57
N ALA A 146 -12.99 7.03 1.70
CA ALA A 146 -12.41 6.05 2.58
C ALA A 146 -13.31 5.80 3.81
N GLN A 147 -13.72 4.54 4.00
CA GLN A 147 -14.45 4.06 5.18
C GLN A 147 -13.48 3.36 6.16
N PRO A 148 -13.88 3.07 7.42
CA PRO A 148 -13.02 2.41 8.40
C PRO A 148 -12.73 0.97 7.98
N THR A 149 -11.69 0.80 7.17
CA THR A 149 -11.29 -0.48 6.58
C THR A 149 -9.87 -0.40 6.03
N ILE A 150 -9.39 -1.52 5.51
CA ILE A 150 -8.13 -1.63 4.79
C ILE A 150 -8.39 -1.32 3.32
N ILE A 151 -7.71 -0.29 2.81
CA ILE A 151 -7.77 0.12 1.42
C ILE A 151 -6.46 -0.25 0.75
N VAL A 152 -6.56 -0.83 -0.45
CA VAL A 152 -5.41 -1.24 -1.26
C VAL A 152 -5.49 -0.52 -2.61
N ALA A 153 -4.60 0.45 -2.80
CA ALA A 153 -4.43 1.16 -4.06
C ALA A 153 -3.37 0.44 -4.89
N LYS A 154 -3.79 -0.16 -6.02
CA LYS A 154 -2.91 -0.74 -7.04
C LYS A 154 -2.80 0.23 -8.22
N PHE A 155 -1.59 0.45 -8.71
CA PHE A 155 -1.29 1.41 -9.77
C PHE A 155 -0.12 0.94 -10.62
N SER A 156 0.16 1.62 -11.73
CA SER A 156 1.32 1.30 -12.59
C SER A 156 2.64 1.50 -11.84
N ASP A 157 3.63 0.64 -12.08
CA ASP A 157 5.00 0.76 -11.53
C ASP A 157 5.53 2.20 -11.60
N GLN A 158 5.95 2.74 -10.46
CA GLN A 158 6.41 4.11 -10.31
C GLN A 158 7.61 4.20 -9.38
N LEU A 159 8.61 4.98 -9.77
CA LEU A 159 9.74 5.32 -8.91
C LEU A 159 9.35 6.49 -8.00
N ALA A 160 9.03 6.20 -6.75
CA ALA A 160 8.54 7.16 -5.76
C ALA A 160 9.52 7.35 -4.59
N SER A 161 9.68 8.59 -4.14
CA SER A 161 10.43 8.97 -2.93
C SER A 161 9.56 9.07 -1.67
N GLY A 162 8.23 9.07 -1.83
CA GLY A 162 7.31 9.17 -0.73
C GLY A 162 5.85 9.07 -1.14
N LEU A 163 4.96 9.29 -0.17
CA LEU A 163 3.51 9.34 -0.33
C LEU A 163 2.94 10.58 0.33
N ARG A 164 1.86 11.11 -0.24
CA ARG A 164 1.01 12.12 0.41
C ARG A 164 -0.42 11.61 0.51
N PHE A 165 -0.95 11.56 1.72
CA PHE A 165 -2.37 11.36 2.00
C PHE A 165 -2.97 12.73 2.23
N TYR A 166 -3.98 13.08 1.44
CA TYR A 166 -4.64 14.38 1.47
C TYR A 166 -6.10 14.21 1.79
N ASN A 167 -6.60 15.01 2.73
CA ASN A 167 -8.00 15.06 3.12
C ASN A 167 -8.70 16.19 2.36
N ARG A 168 -9.65 15.87 1.48
CA ARG A 168 -10.36 16.84 0.63
C ARG A 168 -11.55 17.48 1.35
N GLY A 169 -11.31 18.07 2.51
CA GLY A 169 -12.32 18.88 3.20
C GLY A 169 -13.18 18.12 4.21
N GLY A 170 -12.68 17.01 4.77
CA GLY A 170 -13.24 16.38 5.95
C GLY A 170 -13.99 15.08 5.69
N ASN A 171 -14.82 14.70 6.65
CA ASN A 171 -15.67 13.51 6.55
C ASN A 171 -17.14 13.87 6.71
N ASN A 172 -18.00 12.87 6.52
CA ASN A 172 -19.45 13.00 6.67
C ASN A 172 -19.92 13.25 8.12
N LEU A 173 -19.02 13.29 9.11
CA LEU A 173 -19.27 13.56 10.52
C LEU A 173 -18.35 14.70 11.01
N ASP A 174 -18.53 15.88 10.42
CA ASP A 174 -17.88 17.15 10.78
C ASP A 174 -17.97 17.42 12.30
N PRO A 175 -16.89 17.85 13.00
CA PRO A 175 -15.53 18.20 12.55
C PRO A 175 -14.46 17.17 12.90
N LYS A 176 -14.81 15.90 13.05
CA LYS A 176 -13.83 14.92 13.54
C LYS A 176 -12.88 14.52 12.41
N TYR A 177 -11.64 14.18 12.72
CA TYR A 177 -10.73 13.57 11.75
C TYR A 177 -10.87 12.05 11.77
N MET A 178 -10.63 11.42 10.62
CA MET A 178 -10.50 9.98 10.54
C MET A 178 -9.04 9.60 10.69
N SER A 179 -8.78 8.42 11.23
CA SER A 179 -7.43 8.06 11.61
C SER A 179 -6.84 7.02 10.70
N ILE A 180 -5.54 7.16 10.43
CA ILE A 180 -4.75 6.16 9.74
C ILE A 180 -3.92 5.43 10.80
N ILE A 181 -4.07 4.10 10.86
CA ILE A 181 -3.37 3.29 11.87
C ILE A 181 -2.25 2.44 11.28
N LYS A 182 -2.23 2.27 9.95
CA LYS A 182 -1.12 1.63 9.24
C LYS A 182 -1.03 2.11 7.81
N ILE A 183 0.19 2.35 7.34
CA ILE A 183 0.56 2.58 5.94
C ILE A 183 1.61 1.55 5.55
N GLN A 184 1.48 1.02 4.34
CA GLN A 184 2.43 0.14 3.70
C GLN A 184 2.60 0.53 2.23
N ALA A 185 3.83 0.47 1.73
CA ALA A 185 4.12 0.68 0.32
C ALA A 185 5.12 -0.37 -0.16
N PHE A 186 4.84 -1.03 -1.28
CA PHE A 186 5.70 -2.10 -1.79
C PHE A 186 5.44 -2.38 -3.28
N TYR A 187 6.34 -3.15 -3.87
CA TYR A 187 6.14 -3.75 -5.19
C TYR A 187 5.46 -5.11 -5.04
N ALA A 188 4.33 -5.31 -5.71
CA ALA A 188 3.61 -6.59 -5.78
C ALA A 188 3.61 -7.13 -7.22
N PHE A 189 3.71 -8.45 -7.37
CA PHE A 189 3.64 -9.16 -8.65
C PHE A 189 2.20 -9.39 -9.11
#